data_AF-A0A3M0XW87-F1
#
_entry.id   AF-A0A3M0XW87-F1
#
_cell.length_a   1.000
_cell.length_b   1.000
_cell.length_c   1.000
_cell.angle_alpha   90.00
_cell.angle_beta   90.00
_cell.angle_gamma   90.00
#
_symmetry.space_group_name_H-M   'P 1'
#
loop_
_entity.id
_entity.type
_entity.pdbx_description
1 polymer ?
#
loop_
_entity_poly.entity_id
_entity_poly.type
_entity_poly.pdbx_seq_one_letter_code
_entity_poly.pdbx_strand_id
1 'polypeptide(L)'
;MLLTWPADSGGPWIILLAALLLDTAIGDPRWLYRAVPHPVAAFGGLIARLEAHLNRPHLSPAVQRRRGIWLTVAAVAGAGLGGFALERATLALSGGWAIEAALAAVLLAGRGLYDHVAAVAAGLARSLDHGRAAVAHIVGRDPESLDTPGVARAGAESLAENFSDGVVAPVFWFALFGLGGLAAYKALNTLDSMIGHRSERFAAFGAFAARLDDACNWIPARLSGLLLAGAATLLPGACAAGAWRAMRRDAPHHRSPNAGWPEAALAGALGLALAGPRRYGGRLFDDRWMGDGRAELTVADLRRALRLYLVANAILFAGVGVSAVLSSYLA
;
A
#
# COMPACT_ATOMS: atom_id res chain seq x y z
N MET A 1 6.80 -12.72 22.33
CA MET A 1 8.06 -12.16 22.88
C MET A 1 9.20 -13.15 22.65
N LEU A 2 9.49 -13.46 21.38
CA LEU A 2 10.46 -14.49 20.99
C LEU A 2 11.35 -13.90 19.90
N LEU A 3 12.40 -13.21 20.31
CA LEU A 3 13.65 -12.90 19.61
C LEU A 3 14.34 -11.81 20.46
N THR A 4 15.29 -12.20 21.30
CA THR A 4 16.14 -11.24 22.02
C THR A 4 17.10 -10.63 21.02
N TRP A 5 16.90 -9.35 20.70
CA TRP A 5 17.75 -8.57 19.81
C TRP A 5 19.08 -8.28 20.53
N PRO A 6 20.25 -8.47 19.91
CA PRO A 6 21.54 -8.09 20.53
C PRO A 6 21.55 -6.63 20.98
N ALA A 7 22.16 -6.32 22.12
CA ALA A 7 22.20 -4.94 22.67
C ALA A 7 22.73 -3.89 21.67
N ASP A 8 23.61 -4.28 20.75
CA ASP A 8 24.26 -3.38 19.78
C ASP A 8 23.51 -3.25 18.42
N SER A 9 22.34 -3.87 18.27
CA SER A 9 21.67 -4.02 16.97
C SER A 9 20.54 -3.02 16.70
N GLY A 10 20.50 -1.93 17.45
CA GLY A 10 19.50 -0.86 17.33
C GLY A 10 18.08 -1.24 17.79
N GLY A 11 17.73 -2.52 17.84
CA GLY A 11 16.35 -2.94 18.10
C GLY A 11 15.49 -2.81 16.84
N PRO A 12 14.43 -3.64 16.71
CA PRO A 12 13.59 -3.68 15.51
C PRO A 12 12.95 -2.31 15.22
N TRP A 13 12.62 -1.53 16.24
CA TRP A 13 12.01 -0.21 16.08
C TRP A 13 12.97 0.86 15.53
N ILE A 14 14.26 0.82 15.87
CA ILE A 14 15.25 1.74 15.28
C ILE A 14 15.51 1.37 13.83
N ILE A 15 15.61 0.08 13.52
CA ILE A 15 15.75 -0.41 12.14
C ILE A 15 14.56 0.05 11.29
N LEU A 16 13.35 -0.13 11.80
CA LEU A 16 12.12 0.30 11.13
C LEU A 16 12.08 1.82 10.93
N LEU A 17 12.45 2.61 11.95
CA LEU A 17 12.52 4.06 11.83
C LEU A 17 13.57 4.49 10.79
N ALA A 18 14.74 3.85 10.80
CA ALA A 18 15.79 4.11 9.82
C ALA A 18 15.33 3.75 8.40
N ALA A 19 14.63 2.63 8.22
CA ALA A 19 14.06 2.23 6.93
C ALA A 19 13.05 3.25 6.41
N LEU A 20 12.17 3.76 7.27
CA LEU A 20 11.19 4.80 6.95
C LEU A 20 11.85 6.13 6.54
N LEU A 21 12.91 6.52 7.25
CA LEU A 21 13.71 7.71 6.92
C LEU A 21 14.46 7.54 5.60
N LEU A 22 15.04 6.36 5.36
CA LEU A 22 15.73 6.04 4.10
C LEU A 22 14.77 6.05 2.91
N ASP A 23 13.60 5.42 3.02
CA ASP A 23 12.55 5.48 1.99
C ASP A 23 12.15 6.94 1.71
N THR A 24 11.90 7.75 2.74
CA THR A 24 11.52 9.16 2.56
C THR A 24 12.60 10.00 1.87
N ALA A 25 13.87 9.75 2.20
CA ALA A 25 15.00 10.52 1.70
C ALA A 25 15.43 10.12 0.28
N ILE A 26 15.43 8.83 -0.02
CA ILE A 26 15.98 8.27 -1.27
C ILE A 26 14.85 7.86 -2.22
N GLY A 27 13.78 7.26 -1.69
CA GLY A 27 12.72 6.60 -2.45
C GLY A 27 13.28 5.51 -3.34
N ASP A 28 12.78 5.45 -4.57
CA ASP A 28 13.22 4.50 -5.58
C ASP A 28 14.22 5.14 -6.58
N PRO A 29 15.53 4.99 -6.37
CA PRO A 29 16.53 5.63 -7.22
C PRO A 29 16.50 5.04 -8.64
N ARG A 30 15.96 5.81 -9.59
CA ARG A 30 15.79 5.37 -11.00
C ARG A 30 17.09 4.89 -11.65
N TRP A 31 18.25 5.45 -11.27
CA TRP A 31 19.54 5.06 -11.81
C TRP A 31 19.92 3.62 -11.41
N LEU A 32 19.57 3.21 -10.19
CA LEU A 32 19.82 1.86 -9.68
C LEU A 32 18.91 0.86 -10.37
N TYR A 33 17.61 1.16 -10.45
CA TYR A 33 16.63 0.22 -11.02
C TYR A 33 16.64 0.10 -12.54
N ARG A 34 17.40 0.96 -13.23
CA ARG A 34 17.79 0.74 -14.63
C ARG A 34 18.85 -0.35 -14.77
N ALA A 35 19.72 -0.51 -13.78
CA ALA A 35 20.81 -1.50 -13.81
C ALA A 35 20.38 -2.84 -13.20
N VAL A 36 19.60 -2.82 -12.13
CA VAL A 36 19.12 -4.03 -11.42
C VAL A 36 17.60 -3.96 -11.26
N PRO A 37 16.82 -4.98 -11.66
CA PRO A 37 15.38 -4.96 -11.45
C PRO A 37 15.02 -4.77 -9.98
N HIS A 38 14.06 -3.87 -9.70
CA HIS A 38 13.52 -3.70 -8.35
C HIS A 38 13.05 -5.06 -7.79
N PRO A 39 13.33 -5.42 -6.52
CA PRO A 39 12.97 -6.73 -5.97
C PRO A 39 11.50 -7.13 -6.18
N VAL A 40 10.58 -6.20 -5.92
CA VAL A 40 9.15 -6.37 -6.19
C VAL A 40 8.85 -6.64 -7.68
N ALA A 41 9.50 -5.93 -8.61
CA ALA A 41 9.31 -6.15 -10.04
C ALA A 41 9.88 -7.50 -10.50
N ALA A 42 11.05 -7.90 -9.98
CA ALA A 42 11.62 -9.23 -10.24
C ALA A 42 10.70 -10.35 -9.71
N PHE A 43 10.16 -10.18 -8.51
CA PHE A 43 9.19 -11.10 -7.91
C PHE A 43 7.88 -11.16 -8.72
N GLY A 44 7.38 -10.03 -9.21
CA GLY A 44 6.24 -9.99 -10.11
C GLY A 44 6.50 -10.74 -11.43
N GLY A 45 7.70 -10.60 -12.00
CA GLY A 45 8.12 -11.37 -13.16
C GLY A 45 8.14 -12.89 -12.90
N LEU A 46 8.54 -13.31 -11.71
CA LEU A 46 8.46 -14.72 -11.28
C LEU A 46 7.00 -15.19 -11.15
N ILE A 47 6.14 -14.41 -10.49
CA ILE A 47 4.71 -14.71 -10.36
C ILE A 47 4.06 -14.86 -11.73
N ALA A 48 4.31 -13.92 -12.65
CA ALA A 48 3.75 -13.97 -14.01
C ALA A 48 4.15 -15.25 -14.75
N ARG A 49 5.44 -15.65 -14.64
CA ARG A 49 5.91 -16.91 -15.23
C ARG A 49 5.22 -18.11 -14.59
N LEU A 50 5.16 -18.19 -13.27
CA LEU A 50 4.54 -19.32 -12.56
C LEU A 50 3.04 -19.40 -12.84
N GLU A 51 2.33 -18.27 -12.82
CA GLU A 51 0.93 -18.17 -13.18
C GLU A 51 0.68 -18.70 -14.60
N ALA A 52 1.46 -18.28 -15.58
CA ALA A 52 1.29 -18.73 -16.96
C ALA A 52 1.45 -20.25 -17.12
N HIS A 53 2.24 -20.90 -16.26
CA HIS A 53 2.41 -22.36 -16.25
C HIS A 53 1.32 -23.08 -15.46
N LEU A 54 0.92 -22.51 -14.32
CA LEU A 54 0.02 -23.15 -13.35
C LEU A 54 -1.46 -22.91 -13.67
N ASN A 55 -1.82 -21.74 -14.22
CA ASN A 55 -3.18 -21.30 -14.52
C ASN A 55 -3.53 -21.47 -16.00
N ARG A 56 -3.76 -22.72 -16.43
CA ARG A 56 -4.12 -23.02 -17.83
C ARG A 56 -5.64 -23.01 -18.03
N PRO A 57 -6.18 -22.39 -19.10
CA PRO A 57 -7.62 -22.27 -19.32
C PRO A 57 -8.40 -23.59 -19.39
N HIS A 58 -7.76 -24.68 -19.85
CA HIS A 58 -8.38 -26.00 -19.98
C HIS A 58 -8.53 -26.74 -18.64
N LEU A 59 -7.94 -26.24 -17.55
CA LEU A 59 -8.01 -26.89 -16.24
C LEU A 59 -9.35 -26.58 -15.58
N SER A 60 -9.87 -27.55 -14.82
CA SER A 60 -11.09 -27.33 -14.04
C SER A 60 -10.87 -26.26 -12.94
N PRO A 61 -11.91 -25.51 -12.56
CA PRO A 61 -11.81 -24.49 -11.51
C PRO A 61 -11.25 -25.01 -10.17
N ALA A 62 -11.52 -26.27 -9.82
CA ALA A 62 -10.98 -26.91 -8.62
C ALA A 62 -9.45 -27.08 -8.69
N VAL A 63 -8.92 -27.46 -9.85
CA VAL A 63 -7.47 -27.60 -10.07
C VAL A 63 -6.80 -26.24 -10.10
N GLN A 64 -7.39 -25.25 -10.78
CA GLN A 64 -6.89 -23.87 -10.78
C GLN A 64 -6.80 -23.32 -9.34
N ARG A 65 -7.87 -23.48 -8.54
CA ARG A 65 -7.89 -23.06 -7.13
C ARG A 65 -6.76 -23.70 -6.31
N ARG A 66 -6.57 -25.02 -6.42
CA ARG A 66 -5.52 -25.72 -5.67
C ARG A 66 -4.11 -25.23 -6.07
N ARG A 67 -3.87 -25.01 -7.36
CA ARG A 67 -2.59 -24.49 -7.86
C ARG A 67 -2.37 -23.04 -7.43
N GLY A 68 -3.42 -22.22 -7.40
CA GLY A 68 -3.35 -20.85 -6.90
C GLY A 68 -3.06 -20.77 -5.40
N ILE A 69 -3.67 -21.64 -4.59
CA ILE A 69 -3.33 -21.80 -3.17
C ILE A 69 -1.85 -22.17 -3.03
N TRP A 70 -1.39 -23.18 -3.77
CA TRP A 70 0.01 -23.62 -3.70
C TRP A 70 0.98 -22.50 -4.09
N LEU A 71 0.72 -21.80 -5.19
CA LEU A 71 1.54 -20.65 -5.62
C LEU A 71 1.60 -19.59 -4.52
N THR A 72 0.44 -19.21 -3.98
CA THR A 72 0.35 -18.18 -2.94
C THR A 72 1.13 -18.58 -1.70
N VAL A 73 0.90 -19.78 -1.16
CA VAL A 73 1.58 -20.27 0.04
C VAL A 73 3.08 -20.39 -0.18
N ALA A 74 3.51 -20.98 -1.30
CA ALA A 74 4.93 -21.16 -1.59
C ALA A 74 5.65 -19.82 -1.78
N ALA A 75 5.03 -18.87 -2.47
CA ALA A 75 5.60 -17.55 -2.71
C ALA A 75 5.67 -16.70 -1.44
N VAL A 76 4.61 -16.66 -0.63
CA VAL A 76 4.59 -15.94 0.65
C VAL A 76 5.54 -16.58 1.66
N ALA A 77 5.53 -17.90 1.80
CA ALA A 77 6.46 -18.60 2.70
C ALA A 77 7.91 -18.43 2.23
N GLY A 78 8.18 -18.54 0.94
CA GLY A 78 9.52 -18.34 0.38
C GLY A 78 10.05 -16.93 0.62
N ALA A 79 9.23 -15.91 0.39
CA ALA A 79 9.59 -14.52 0.67
C ALA A 79 9.80 -14.26 2.17
N GLY A 80 8.91 -14.77 3.02
CA GLY A 80 9.03 -14.64 4.47
C GLY A 80 10.26 -15.33 5.03
N LEU A 81 10.50 -16.60 4.66
CA LEU A 81 11.69 -17.36 5.05
C LEU A 81 12.97 -16.70 4.51
N GLY A 82 12.95 -16.16 3.29
CA GLY A 82 14.05 -15.38 2.74
C GLY A 82 14.34 -14.12 3.55
N GLY A 83 13.29 -13.37 3.92
CA GLY A 83 13.41 -12.20 4.79
C GLY A 83 13.98 -12.54 6.17
N PHE A 84 13.49 -13.62 6.80
CA PHE A 84 14.06 -14.12 8.06
C PHE A 84 15.53 -14.55 7.92
N ALA A 85 15.88 -15.25 6.83
CA ALA A 85 17.27 -15.65 6.60
C ALA A 85 18.18 -14.43 6.43
N LEU A 86 17.73 -13.40 5.71
CA LEU A 86 18.44 -12.13 5.56
C LEU A 86 18.60 -11.40 6.89
N GLU A 87 17.53 -11.31 7.69
CA GLU A 87 17.56 -10.74 9.05
C GLU A 87 18.58 -11.45 9.95
N ARG A 88 18.58 -12.79 9.94
CA ARG A 88 19.57 -13.58 10.71
C ARG A 88 21.00 -13.36 10.21
N ALA A 89 21.19 -13.20 8.89
CA ALA A 89 22.48 -12.93 8.30
C ALA A 89 22.98 -11.52 8.63
N THR A 90 22.11 -10.50 8.59
CA THR A 90 22.47 -9.12 8.95
C THR A 90 22.81 -9.01 10.42
N LEU A 91 22.04 -9.64 11.32
CA LEU A 91 22.33 -9.64 12.76
C LEU A 91 23.67 -10.30 13.13
N ALA A 92 24.22 -11.16 12.27
CA ALA A 92 25.53 -11.76 12.48
C ALA A 92 26.71 -10.83 12.11
N LEU A 93 26.43 -9.69 11.45
CA LEU A 93 27.44 -8.73 11.01
C LEU A 93 27.48 -7.52 11.94
N SER A 94 28.69 -7.03 12.24
CA SER A 94 28.83 -5.74 12.92
C SER A 94 28.23 -4.63 12.05
N GLY A 95 27.28 -3.87 12.59
CA GLY A 95 26.54 -2.84 11.85
C GLY A 95 25.47 -3.37 10.87
N GLY A 96 25.16 -4.67 10.87
CA GLY A 96 24.20 -5.24 9.92
C GLY A 96 22.77 -4.73 10.05
N TRP A 97 22.40 -4.11 11.19
CA TRP A 97 21.13 -3.41 11.35
C TRP A 97 20.90 -2.32 10.29
N ALA A 98 21.97 -1.66 9.82
CA ALA A 98 21.87 -0.64 8.77
C ALA A 98 21.60 -1.27 7.40
N ILE A 99 22.15 -2.45 7.15
CA ILE A 99 21.88 -3.24 5.94
C ILE A 99 20.42 -3.71 5.97
N GLU A 100 19.94 -4.20 7.11
CA GLU A 100 18.54 -4.59 7.29
C GLU A 100 17.58 -3.42 7.08
N ALA A 101 17.90 -2.24 7.62
CA ALA A 101 17.12 -1.02 7.40
C ALA A 101 17.06 -0.65 5.91
N ALA A 102 18.17 -0.77 5.18
CA ALA A 102 18.21 -0.54 3.74
C ALA A 102 17.38 -1.58 2.96
N LEU A 103 17.44 -2.86 3.34
CA LEU A 103 16.62 -3.92 2.74
C LEU A 103 15.12 -3.70 3.00
N ALA A 104 14.76 -3.31 4.21
CA ALA A 104 13.39 -2.96 4.58
C ALA A 104 12.90 -1.73 3.81
N ALA A 105 13.73 -0.69 3.68
CA ALA A 105 13.39 0.53 2.95
C ALA A 105 12.99 0.26 1.49
N VAL A 106 13.69 -0.66 0.80
CA VAL A 106 13.37 -1.05 -0.59
C VAL A 106 11.98 -1.70 -0.73
N LEU A 107 11.41 -2.22 0.36
CA LEU A 107 10.10 -2.87 0.34
C LEU A 107 8.98 -1.96 0.84
N LEU A 108 9.32 -0.80 1.42
CA LEU A 108 8.41 0.31 1.69
C LEU A 108 8.19 1.13 0.40
N ALA A 109 7.03 1.77 0.28
CA ALA A 109 6.67 2.52 -0.92
C ALA A 109 6.20 3.95 -0.60
N GLY A 110 6.63 4.53 0.52
CA GLY A 110 6.12 5.82 1.00
C GLY A 110 6.47 6.96 0.05
N ARG A 111 7.78 7.13 -0.23
CA ARG A 111 8.22 8.19 -1.13
C ARG A 111 7.72 8.00 -2.56
N GLY A 112 7.78 6.77 -3.08
CA GLY A 112 7.30 6.43 -4.41
C GLY A 112 5.82 6.77 -4.60
N LEU A 113 4.98 6.43 -3.62
CA LEU A 113 3.55 6.76 -3.62
C LEU A 113 3.31 8.27 -3.69
N TYR A 114 4.02 9.05 -2.86
CA TYR A 114 3.94 10.51 -2.91
C TYR A 114 4.30 11.04 -4.30
N ASP A 115 5.44 10.60 -4.86
CA ASP A 115 5.95 11.10 -6.13
C ASP A 115 4.99 10.78 -7.29
N HIS A 116 4.40 9.59 -7.31
CA HIS A 116 3.41 9.23 -8.34
C HIS A 116 2.15 10.10 -8.27
N VAL A 117 1.57 10.30 -7.09
CA VAL A 117 0.35 11.11 -6.95
C VAL A 117 0.65 12.61 -7.16
N ALA A 118 1.83 13.08 -6.75
CA ALA A 118 2.32 14.42 -7.05
C ALA A 118 2.48 14.65 -8.57
N ALA A 119 2.95 13.62 -9.30
CA ALA A 119 3.02 13.67 -10.76
C ALA A 119 1.64 13.81 -11.41
N VAL A 120 0.59 13.17 -10.86
CA VAL A 120 -0.80 13.37 -11.33
C VAL A 120 -1.25 14.82 -11.13
N ALA A 121 -1.01 15.39 -9.94
CA ALA A 121 -1.36 16.78 -9.65
C ALA A 121 -0.60 17.76 -10.57
N ALA A 122 0.69 17.52 -10.81
CA ALA A 122 1.51 18.32 -11.71
C ALA A 122 1.08 18.17 -13.17
N GLY A 123 0.72 16.95 -13.60
CA GLY A 123 0.20 16.67 -14.93
C GLY A 123 -1.12 17.39 -15.19
N LEU A 124 -2.09 17.25 -14.29
CA LEU A 124 -3.38 17.94 -14.40
C LEU A 124 -3.28 19.46 -14.39
N ALA A 125 -2.27 20.03 -13.71
CA ALA A 125 -2.01 21.47 -13.76
C ALA A 125 -1.57 21.95 -15.15
N ARG A 126 -1.09 21.04 -16.01
CA ARG A 126 -0.68 21.34 -17.40
C ARG A 126 -1.81 21.06 -18.39
N SER A 127 -2.36 19.85 -18.36
CA SER A 127 -3.54 19.47 -19.17
C SER A 127 -4.14 18.16 -18.67
N LEU A 128 -5.35 17.84 -19.13
CA LEU A 128 -5.99 16.56 -18.85
C LEU A 128 -5.13 15.37 -19.32
N ASP A 129 -4.60 15.42 -20.55
CA ASP A 129 -3.78 14.35 -21.12
C ASP A 129 -2.52 14.05 -20.29
N HIS A 130 -1.86 15.10 -19.79
CA HIS A 130 -0.71 14.91 -18.90
C HIS A 130 -1.13 14.28 -17.56
N GLY A 131 -2.30 14.65 -17.04
CA GLY A 131 -2.88 14.01 -15.87
C GLY A 131 -3.23 12.54 -16.10
N ARG A 132 -3.84 12.21 -17.25
CA ARG A 132 -4.17 10.84 -17.67
C ARG A 132 -2.93 9.97 -17.81
N ALA A 133 -1.90 10.48 -18.50
CA ALA A 133 -0.63 9.79 -18.64
C ALA A 133 0.02 9.49 -17.28
N ALA A 134 -0.01 10.46 -16.35
CA ALA A 134 0.53 10.25 -15.01
C ALA A 134 -0.29 9.25 -14.19
N VAL A 135 -1.63 9.36 -14.21
CA VAL A 135 -2.50 8.51 -13.39
C VAL A 135 -2.53 7.07 -13.87
N ALA A 136 -2.29 6.83 -15.17
CA ALA A 136 -2.15 5.51 -15.78
C ALA A 136 -1.12 4.61 -15.06
N HIS A 137 -0.13 5.20 -14.41
CA HIS A 137 0.90 4.47 -13.69
C HIS A 137 0.45 3.95 -12.31
N ILE A 138 -0.68 4.43 -11.78
CA ILE A 138 -1.16 4.10 -10.43
C ILE A 138 -2.61 3.63 -10.36
N VAL A 139 -3.24 3.40 -11.52
CA VAL A 139 -4.61 2.90 -11.59
C VAL A 139 -4.70 1.70 -12.52
N GLY A 140 -5.49 0.70 -12.13
CA GLY A 140 -5.81 -0.46 -12.98
C GLY A 140 -6.93 -0.20 -13.99
N ARG A 141 -7.21 1.07 -14.34
CA ARG A 141 -8.36 1.47 -15.15
C ARG A 141 -7.98 2.28 -16.36
N ASP A 142 -8.82 2.26 -17.39
CA ASP A 142 -8.62 3.05 -18.59
C ASP A 142 -8.62 4.56 -18.27
N PRO A 143 -7.45 5.23 -18.31
CA PRO A 143 -7.33 6.65 -18.00
C PRO A 143 -8.07 7.52 -19.02
N GLU A 144 -8.27 7.04 -20.25
CA GLU A 144 -8.90 7.83 -21.32
C GLU A 144 -10.39 8.09 -21.08
N SER A 145 -11.03 7.24 -20.27
CA SER A 145 -12.41 7.43 -19.83
C SER A 145 -12.58 8.52 -18.76
N LEU A 146 -11.49 9.02 -18.16
CA LEU A 146 -11.52 9.93 -17.02
C LEU A 146 -11.45 11.39 -17.46
N ASP A 147 -12.37 12.21 -16.97
CA ASP A 147 -12.28 13.67 -17.03
C ASP A 147 -11.34 14.21 -15.92
N THR A 148 -11.16 15.52 -15.84
CA THR A 148 -10.26 16.15 -14.85
C THR A 148 -10.61 15.75 -13.41
N PRO A 149 -11.89 15.83 -12.95
CA PRO A 149 -12.28 15.29 -11.65
C PRO A 149 -12.04 13.80 -11.49
N GLY A 150 -12.31 13.00 -12.53
CA GLY A 150 -12.07 11.56 -12.52
C GLY A 150 -10.60 11.21 -12.31
N VAL A 151 -9.68 11.91 -12.99
CA VAL A 151 -8.23 11.74 -12.81
C VAL A 151 -7.81 12.19 -11.40
N ALA A 152 -8.30 13.34 -10.93
CA ALA A 152 -7.98 13.83 -9.59
C ALA A 152 -8.49 12.89 -8.49
N ARG A 153 -9.71 12.38 -8.64
CA ARG A 153 -10.29 11.38 -7.75
C ARG A 153 -9.53 10.07 -7.79
N ALA A 154 -9.15 9.59 -8.97
CA ALA A 154 -8.34 8.39 -9.09
C ALA A 154 -6.99 8.51 -8.36
N GLY A 155 -6.32 9.65 -8.47
CA GLY A 155 -5.09 9.89 -7.71
C GLY A 155 -5.31 9.92 -6.19
N ALA A 156 -6.43 10.48 -5.71
CA ALA A 156 -6.75 10.51 -4.28
C ALA A 156 -7.15 9.13 -3.74
N GLU A 157 -7.92 8.34 -4.51
CA GLU A 157 -8.25 6.94 -4.22
C GLU A 157 -6.97 6.11 -4.12
N SER A 158 -6.11 6.16 -5.15
CA SER A 158 -4.82 5.47 -5.15
C SER A 158 -3.93 5.89 -3.98
N LEU A 159 -3.90 7.18 -3.61
CA LEU A 159 -3.13 7.66 -2.46
C LEU A 159 -3.62 7.04 -1.14
N ALA A 160 -4.93 6.99 -0.93
CA ALA A 160 -5.52 6.49 0.30
C ALA A 160 -5.36 4.97 0.42
N GLU A 161 -5.71 4.22 -0.62
CA GLU A 161 -5.58 2.76 -0.66
C GLU A 161 -4.12 2.34 -0.48
N ASN A 162 -3.20 2.90 -1.26
CA ASN A 162 -1.79 2.52 -1.18
C ASN A 162 -1.07 3.08 0.06
N PHE A 163 -1.64 4.04 0.78
CA PHE A 163 -1.12 4.38 2.11
C PHE A 163 -1.28 3.19 3.07
N SER A 164 -2.38 2.44 2.96
CA SER A 164 -2.52 1.17 3.68
C SER A 164 -1.53 0.13 3.16
N ASP A 165 -1.61 -0.17 1.87
CA ASP A 165 -0.98 -1.36 1.30
C ASP A 165 0.53 -1.22 1.13
N GLY A 166 0.97 -0.01 0.78
CA GLY A 166 2.37 0.29 0.47
C GLY A 166 3.17 0.83 1.66
N VAL A 167 2.52 1.25 2.75
CA VAL A 167 3.19 1.92 3.87
C VAL A 167 2.78 1.34 5.21
N VAL A 168 1.51 1.48 5.63
CA VAL A 168 1.08 1.10 6.98
C VAL A 168 1.14 -0.41 7.18
N ALA A 169 0.71 -1.21 6.21
CA ALA A 169 0.73 -2.66 6.33
C ALA A 169 2.15 -3.26 6.32
N PRO A 170 3.08 -2.83 5.43
CA PRO A 170 4.48 -3.24 5.54
C PRO A 170 5.12 -2.88 6.89
N VAL A 171 4.88 -1.66 7.39
CA VAL A 171 5.37 -1.21 8.71
C VAL A 171 4.78 -2.06 9.84
N PHE A 172 3.48 -2.36 9.78
CA PHE A 172 2.80 -3.20 10.76
C PHE A 172 3.38 -4.62 10.80
N TRP A 173 3.59 -5.25 9.65
CA TRP A 173 4.14 -6.60 9.59
C TRP A 173 5.63 -6.66 9.92
N PHE A 174 6.40 -5.60 9.64
CA PHE A 174 7.76 -5.46 10.16
C PHE A 174 7.77 -5.38 11.69
N ALA A 175 6.91 -4.53 12.26
CA ALA A 175 6.83 -4.36 13.71
C ALA A 175 6.52 -5.67 14.46
N LEU A 176 5.74 -6.58 13.86
CA LEU A 176 5.39 -7.86 14.46
C LEU A 176 6.42 -8.97 14.23
N PHE A 177 7.00 -9.05 13.02
CA PHE A 177 7.76 -10.21 12.57
C PHE A 177 9.07 -9.84 11.83
N GLY A 178 9.57 -8.62 12.00
CA GLY A 178 10.81 -8.15 11.39
C GLY A 178 10.79 -8.15 9.87
N LEU A 179 11.97 -8.29 9.26
CA LEU A 179 12.12 -8.28 7.81
C LEU A 179 11.36 -9.45 7.16
N GLY A 180 11.27 -10.59 7.84
CA GLY A 180 10.50 -11.75 7.39
C GLY A 180 9.00 -11.43 7.22
N GLY A 181 8.39 -10.75 8.21
CA GLY A 181 6.99 -10.32 8.14
C GLY A 181 6.72 -9.35 7.00
N LEU A 182 7.57 -8.33 6.88
CA LEU A 182 7.46 -7.32 5.83
C LEU A 182 7.62 -7.95 4.43
N ALA A 183 8.58 -8.87 4.25
CA ALA A 183 8.78 -9.56 2.97
C ALA A 183 7.59 -10.47 2.62
N ALA A 184 7.08 -11.23 3.58
CA ALA A 184 5.90 -12.09 3.39
C ALA A 184 4.67 -11.28 2.99
N TYR A 185 4.40 -10.16 3.68
CA TYR A 185 3.30 -9.27 3.34
C TYR A 185 3.49 -8.64 1.96
N LYS A 186 4.68 -8.13 1.64
CA LYS A 186 4.93 -7.51 0.34
C LYS A 186 4.75 -8.51 -0.81
N ALA A 187 5.14 -9.76 -0.60
CA ALA A 187 4.89 -10.83 -1.54
C ALA A 187 3.38 -11.11 -1.73
N LEU A 188 2.62 -11.14 -0.63
CA LEU A 188 1.17 -11.33 -0.66
C LEU A 188 0.45 -10.18 -1.38
N ASN A 189 0.78 -8.93 -1.07
CA ASN A 189 0.20 -7.75 -1.71
C ASN A 189 0.54 -7.70 -3.22
N THR A 190 1.74 -8.13 -3.59
CA THR A 190 2.12 -8.28 -5.02
C THR A 190 1.30 -9.38 -5.71
N LEU A 191 1.07 -10.52 -5.04
CA LEU A 191 0.20 -11.58 -5.57
C LEU A 191 -1.23 -11.07 -5.76
N ASP A 192 -1.82 -10.38 -4.78
CA ASP A 192 -3.18 -9.85 -4.91
C ASP A 192 -3.30 -8.87 -6.08
N SER A 193 -2.36 -7.92 -6.21
CA SER A 193 -2.33 -6.97 -7.32
C SER A 193 -2.23 -7.64 -8.70
N MET A 194 -1.56 -8.79 -8.80
CA MET A 194 -1.32 -9.47 -10.07
C MET A 194 -2.36 -10.52 -10.43
N ILE A 195 -2.86 -11.27 -9.45
CA ILE A 195 -3.75 -12.42 -9.67
C ILE A 195 -5.04 -12.36 -8.85
N GLY A 196 -5.18 -11.43 -7.90
CA GLY A 196 -6.35 -11.34 -7.02
C GLY A 196 -7.59 -10.69 -7.65
N HIS A 197 -7.43 -10.01 -8.78
CA HIS A 197 -8.54 -9.32 -9.43
C HIS A 197 -9.63 -10.26 -9.96
N ARG A 198 -10.90 -9.85 -9.84
CA ARG A 198 -12.08 -10.62 -10.25
C ARG A 198 -12.25 -10.61 -11.78
N SER A 199 -11.40 -11.36 -12.48
CA SER A 199 -11.55 -11.66 -13.91
C SER A 199 -11.88 -13.13 -14.12
N GLU A 200 -12.43 -13.48 -15.29
CA GLU A 200 -12.68 -14.88 -15.64
C GLU A 200 -11.41 -15.74 -15.54
N ARG A 201 -10.25 -15.18 -15.89
CA ARG A 201 -8.94 -15.86 -15.80
C ARG A 201 -8.53 -16.20 -14.37
N PHE A 202 -8.87 -15.36 -13.40
CA PHE A 202 -8.34 -15.47 -12.04
C PHE A 202 -9.37 -15.80 -10.96
N ALA A 203 -10.67 -15.81 -11.30
CA ALA A 203 -11.75 -16.02 -10.34
C ALA A 203 -11.57 -17.28 -9.47
N ALA A 204 -11.04 -18.37 -10.03
CA ALA A 204 -10.71 -19.58 -9.26
C ALA A 204 -9.27 -19.59 -8.74
N PHE A 205 -8.29 -19.20 -9.57
CA PHE A 205 -6.87 -19.29 -9.27
C PHE A 205 -6.41 -18.28 -8.20
N GLY A 206 -6.79 -17.01 -8.34
CA GLY A 206 -6.34 -15.93 -7.46
C GLY A 206 -7.14 -15.74 -6.18
N ALA A 207 -8.29 -16.40 -6.04
CA ALA A 207 -9.22 -16.16 -4.94
C ALA A 207 -8.62 -16.36 -3.54
N PHE A 208 -7.62 -17.23 -3.39
CA PHE A 208 -6.94 -17.44 -2.11
C PHE A 208 -5.99 -16.28 -1.78
N ALA A 209 -5.19 -15.80 -2.75
CA ALA A 209 -4.33 -14.64 -2.58
C ALA A 209 -5.13 -13.41 -2.14
N ALA A 210 -6.23 -13.11 -2.84
CA ALA A 210 -7.08 -11.97 -2.52
C ALA A 210 -7.69 -12.04 -1.11
N ARG A 211 -8.18 -13.21 -0.70
CA ARG A 211 -8.75 -13.38 0.65
C ARG A 211 -7.70 -13.32 1.75
N LEU A 212 -6.51 -13.84 1.49
CA LEU A 212 -5.41 -13.81 2.45
C LEU A 212 -4.88 -12.37 2.58
N ASP A 213 -4.73 -11.63 1.49
CA ASP A 213 -4.39 -10.21 1.51
C ASP A 213 -5.45 -9.41 2.28
N ASP A 214 -6.74 -9.62 1.97
CA ASP A 214 -7.85 -8.99 2.68
C ASP A 214 -7.77 -9.23 4.19
N ALA A 215 -7.43 -10.45 4.62
CA ALA A 215 -7.27 -10.78 6.03
C ALA A 215 -6.05 -10.10 6.66
N CYS A 216 -4.89 -10.13 5.97
CA CYS A 216 -3.64 -9.54 6.45
C CYS A 216 -3.69 -8.00 6.50
N ASN A 217 -4.53 -7.38 5.67
CA ASN A 217 -4.67 -5.94 5.58
C ASN A 217 -5.85 -5.39 6.41
N TRP A 218 -6.60 -6.26 7.09
CA TRP A 218 -7.77 -5.87 7.89
C TRP A 218 -7.42 -4.87 9.01
N ILE A 219 -6.37 -5.14 9.79
CA ILE A 219 -5.89 -4.23 10.84
C ILE A 219 -5.18 -3.01 10.22
N PRO A 220 -4.21 -3.17 9.31
CA PRO A 220 -3.51 -2.03 8.71
C PRO A 220 -4.43 -1.02 8.01
N ALA A 221 -5.47 -1.44 7.31
CA ALA A 221 -6.38 -0.52 6.64
C ALA A 221 -7.15 0.38 7.61
N ARG A 222 -7.56 -0.16 8.76
CA ARG A 222 -8.20 0.61 9.84
C ARG A 222 -7.21 1.56 10.50
N LEU A 223 -5.99 1.09 10.75
CA LEU A 223 -4.91 1.93 11.27
C LEU A 223 -4.60 3.09 10.32
N SER A 224 -4.59 2.84 9.00
CA SER A 224 -4.40 3.87 7.97
C SER A 224 -5.48 4.94 8.01
N GLY A 225 -6.75 4.53 8.11
CA GLY A 225 -7.87 5.46 8.29
C GLY A 225 -7.75 6.29 9.58
N LEU A 226 -7.33 5.67 10.69
CA LEU A 226 -7.09 6.36 11.96
C LEU A 226 -5.93 7.35 11.88
N LEU A 227 -4.84 7.00 11.20
CA LEU A 227 -3.70 7.90 10.97
C LEU A 227 -4.10 9.11 10.12
N LEU A 228 -4.92 8.91 9.08
CA LEU A 228 -5.48 10.01 8.27
C LEU A 228 -6.44 10.89 9.09
N ALA A 229 -7.29 10.30 9.93
CA ALA A 229 -8.16 11.05 10.83
C ALA A 229 -7.37 11.85 11.87
N GLY A 230 -6.30 11.26 12.43
CA GLY A 230 -5.36 11.94 13.32
C GLY A 230 -4.63 13.09 12.60
N ALA A 231 -4.16 12.87 11.38
CA ALA A 231 -3.52 13.89 10.55
C ALA A 231 -4.45 15.08 10.28
N ALA A 232 -5.76 14.82 10.13
CA ALA A 232 -6.75 15.87 9.95
C ALA A 232 -6.94 16.76 11.18
N THR A 233 -6.47 16.37 12.37
CA THR A 233 -6.45 17.26 13.56
C THR A 233 -5.32 18.29 13.51
N LEU A 234 -4.24 17.98 12.79
CA LEU A 234 -3.03 18.80 12.71
C LEU A 234 -2.97 19.65 11.44
N LEU A 235 -3.75 19.29 10.41
CA LEU A 235 -3.74 19.97 9.12
C LEU A 235 -4.83 21.06 9.05
N PRO A 236 -4.48 22.35 8.92
CA PRO A 236 -5.47 23.42 8.78
C PRO A 236 -6.38 23.22 7.57
N GLY A 237 -7.69 23.40 7.77
CA GLY A 237 -8.71 23.20 6.74
C GLY A 237 -9.03 21.73 6.43
N ALA A 238 -8.59 20.79 7.28
CA ALA A 238 -9.10 19.42 7.32
C ALA A 238 -10.08 19.22 8.49
N CYS A 239 -10.84 18.13 8.48
CA CYS A 239 -11.88 17.83 9.47
C CYS A 239 -11.79 16.39 10.01
N ALA A 240 -11.13 16.21 11.15
CA ALA A 240 -11.00 14.89 11.78
C ALA A 240 -12.35 14.24 12.13
N ALA A 241 -13.32 15.03 12.60
CA ALA A 241 -14.68 14.55 12.86
C ALA A 241 -15.39 14.11 11.56
N GLY A 242 -15.10 14.76 10.43
CA GLY A 242 -15.56 14.37 9.10
C GLY A 242 -14.96 13.02 8.67
N ALA A 243 -13.65 12.86 8.83
CA ALA A 243 -12.94 11.61 8.55
C ALA A 243 -13.55 10.43 9.33
N TRP A 244 -13.74 10.60 10.65
CA TRP A 244 -14.32 9.56 11.51
C TRP A 244 -15.77 9.21 11.13
N ARG A 245 -16.61 10.23 10.86
CA ARG A 245 -18.00 10.03 10.43
C ARG A 245 -18.06 9.26 9.11
N ALA A 246 -17.24 9.65 8.13
CA ALA A 246 -17.18 8.98 6.84
C ALA A 246 -16.68 7.53 6.97
N MET A 247 -15.61 7.26 7.71
CA MET A 247 -15.13 5.90 7.98
C MET A 247 -16.22 4.99 8.54
N ARG A 248 -16.91 5.44 9.60
CA ARG A 248 -17.95 4.64 10.26
C ARG A 248 -19.16 4.38 9.35
N ARG A 249 -19.54 5.37 8.55
CA ARG A 249 -20.74 5.32 7.70
C ARG A 249 -20.49 4.58 6.39
N ASP A 250 -19.36 4.84 5.74
CA ASP A 250 -19.17 4.52 4.32
C ASP A 250 -18.20 3.36 4.10
N ALA A 251 -17.12 3.22 4.89
CA ALA A 251 -16.09 2.21 4.68
C ALA A 251 -16.63 0.76 4.58
N PRO A 252 -17.61 0.32 5.41
CA PRO A 252 -18.18 -1.03 5.31
C PRO A 252 -18.93 -1.33 4.01
N HIS A 253 -19.29 -0.31 3.24
CA HIS A 253 -20.02 -0.44 1.97
C HIS A 253 -19.08 -0.52 0.77
N HIS A 254 -17.76 -0.43 0.98
CA HIS A 254 -16.80 -0.59 -0.11
C HIS A 254 -16.71 -2.05 -0.58
N ARG A 255 -16.34 -2.23 -1.85
CA ARG A 255 -16.19 -3.58 -2.44
C ARG A 255 -15.05 -4.38 -1.82
N SER A 256 -13.97 -3.68 -1.46
CA SER A 256 -12.89 -4.23 -0.64
C SER A 256 -13.21 -3.98 0.84
N PRO A 257 -13.05 -4.98 1.72
CA PRO A 257 -13.26 -4.81 3.16
C PRO A 257 -12.25 -3.85 3.82
N ASN A 258 -11.20 -3.47 3.08
CA ASN A 258 -10.04 -2.72 3.56
C ASN A 258 -9.94 -1.33 2.94
N ALA A 259 -9.93 -1.22 1.61
CA ALA A 259 -9.67 0.07 0.92
C ALA A 259 -10.66 1.19 1.30
N GLY A 260 -11.89 0.84 1.69
CA GLY A 260 -12.88 1.83 2.12
C GLY A 260 -12.52 2.59 3.39
N TRP A 261 -11.66 2.04 4.26
CA TRP A 261 -11.27 2.70 5.51
C TRP A 261 -10.40 3.95 5.28
N PRO A 262 -9.23 3.85 4.60
CA PRO A 262 -8.43 5.03 4.31
C PRO A 262 -9.10 5.96 3.30
N GLU A 263 -9.83 5.46 2.30
CA GLU A 263 -10.55 6.30 1.33
C GLU A 263 -11.61 7.16 2.01
N ALA A 264 -12.48 6.56 2.84
CA ALA A 264 -13.51 7.31 3.55
C ALA A 264 -12.89 8.31 4.55
N ALA A 265 -11.77 7.96 5.20
CA ALA A 265 -11.04 8.87 6.07
C ALA A 265 -10.56 10.11 5.30
N LEU A 266 -9.91 9.90 4.14
CA LEU A 266 -9.41 10.99 3.29
C LEU A 266 -10.55 11.86 2.75
N ALA A 267 -11.64 11.23 2.27
CA ALA A 267 -12.82 11.91 1.76
C ALA A 267 -13.45 12.81 2.84
N GLY A 268 -13.73 12.25 4.01
CA GLY A 268 -14.33 12.97 5.13
C GLY A 268 -13.41 14.05 5.71
N ALA A 269 -12.10 13.80 5.75
CA ALA A 269 -11.12 14.78 6.21
C ALA A 269 -11.09 16.04 5.34
N LEU A 270 -11.25 15.90 4.02
CA LEU A 270 -11.05 16.99 3.07
C LEU A 270 -12.36 17.60 2.54
N GLY A 271 -13.51 17.06 2.93
CA GLY A 271 -14.82 17.49 2.44
C GLY A 271 -15.06 17.05 0.99
N LEU A 272 -14.64 15.84 0.65
CA LEU A 272 -14.70 15.27 -0.70
C LEU A 272 -15.65 14.06 -0.73
N ALA A 273 -16.02 13.66 -1.95
CA ALA A 273 -16.67 12.39 -2.21
C ALA A 273 -15.77 11.53 -3.13
N LEU A 274 -15.33 10.39 -2.63
CA LEU A 274 -14.49 9.41 -3.34
C LEU A 274 -15.29 8.14 -3.69
N ALA A 275 -14.69 7.25 -4.46
CA ALA A 275 -15.35 6.10 -5.08
C ALA A 275 -16.50 6.57 -5.97
N GLY A 276 -17.73 6.22 -5.60
CA GLY A 276 -18.92 6.57 -6.38
C GLY A 276 -19.03 5.82 -7.71
N PRO A 277 -20.11 6.06 -8.47
CA PRO A 277 -20.38 5.31 -9.68
C PRO A 277 -19.26 5.44 -10.71
N ARG A 278 -18.85 4.31 -11.29
CA ARG A 278 -17.78 4.22 -12.29
C ARG A 278 -18.32 3.71 -13.60
N ARG A 279 -17.77 4.17 -14.72
CA ARG A 279 -18.11 3.68 -16.06
C ARG A 279 -16.90 2.97 -16.65
N TYR A 280 -17.03 1.69 -16.99
CA TYR A 280 -15.99 0.88 -17.64
C TYR A 280 -16.58 0.12 -18.82
N GLY A 281 -15.98 0.25 -20.01
CA GLY A 281 -16.40 -0.52 -21.18
C GLY A 281 -17.91 -0.42 -21.48
N GLY A 282 -18.53 0.75 -21.20
CA GLY A 282 -19.97 0.97 -21.35
C GLY A 282 -20.86 0.50 -20.19
N ARG A 283 -20.33 -0.26 -19.22
CA ARG A 283 -21.06 -0.67 -17.99
C ARG A 283 -20.89 0.35 -16.87
N LEU A 284 -21.99 0.68 -16.21
CA LEU A 284 -22.02 1.51 -15.01
C LEU A 284 -21.96 0.59 -13.78
N PHE A 285 -20.99 0.83 -12.91
CA PHE A 285 -20.88 0.21 -11.60
C PHE A 285 -21.40 1.20 -10.58
N ASP A 286 -22.49 0.86 -9.90
CA ASP A 286 -23.15 1.71 -8.91
C ASP A 286 -22.46 1.60 -7.55
N ASP A 287 -21.18 1.94 -7.51
CA ASP A 287 -20.43 1.99 -6.25
C ASP A 287 -20.91 3.20 -5.43
N ARG A 288 -21.06 3.00 -4.12
CA ARG A 288 -21.47 4.06 -3.21
C ARG A 288 -20.35 5.10 -3.05
N TRP A 289 -20.73 6.37 -2.93
CA TRP A 289 -19.80 7.43 -2.54
C TRP A 289 -19.30 7.24 -1.12
N MET A 290 -18.02 7.53 -0.90
CA MET A 290 -17.43 7.70 0.43
C MET A 290 -17.22 9.17 0.73
N GLY A 291 -17.64 9.61 1.92
CA GLY A 291 -17.74 11.02 2.26
C GLY A 291 -19.06 11.64 1.75
N ASP A 292 -19.40 12.79 2.30
CA ASP A 292 -20.61 13.59 1.97
C ASP A 292 -20.25 14.95 1.35
N GLY A 293 -19.03 15.07 0.86
CA GLY A 293 -18.51 16.29 0.27
C GLY A 293 -18.66 16.38 -1.24
N ARG A 294 -17.79 17.17 -1.86
CA ARG A 294 -17.81 17.44 -3.30
C ARG A 294 -17.14 16.32 -4.10
N ALA A 295 -17.79 15.86 -5.17
CA ALA A 295 -17.27 14.80 -6.05
C ALA A 295 -16.32 15.31 -7.16
N GLU A 296 -16.35 16.61 -7.46
CA GLU A 296 -15.59 17.23 -8.56
C GLU A 296 -14.14 17.58 -8.18
N LEU A 297 -13.30 16.60 -7.86
CA LEU A 297 -11.96 16.88 -7.32
C LEU A 297 -11.10 17.75 -8.25
N THR A 298 -10.35 18.68 -7.65
CA THR A 298 -9.42 19.57 -8.36
C THR A 298 -7.97 19.22 -8.07
N VAL A 299 -7.04 19.83 -8.82
CA VAL A 299 -5.60 19.77 -8.53
C VAL A 299 -5.28 20.25 -7.10
N ALA A 300 -6.00 21.25 -6.61
CA ALA A 300 -5.81 21.75 -5.24
C ALA A 300 -6.19 20.69 -4.19
N ASP A 301 -7.21 19.88 -4.47
CA ASP A 301 -7.63 18.79 -3.58
C ASP A 301 -6.60 17.66 -3.56
N LEU A 302 -6.01 17.29 -4.70
CA LEU A 302 -4.88 16.34 -4.73
C LEU A 302 -3.69 16.84 -3.90
N ARG A 303 -3.36 18.14 -4.00
CA ARG A 303 -2.29 18.72 -3.16
C ARG A 303 -2.65 18.72 -1.68
N ARG A 304 -3.93 18.88 -1.31
CA ARG A 304 -4.41 18.74 0.07
C ARG A 304 -4.31 17.29 0.54
N ALA A 305 -4.67 16.33 -0.30
CA ALA A 305 -4.54 14.89 -0.03
C ALA A 305 -3.09 14.49 0.24
N LEU A 306 -2.14 14.97 -0.58
CA LEU A 306 -0.71 14.77 -0.36
C LEU A 306 -0.22 15.37 0.97
N ARG A 307 -0.70 16.56 1.35
CA ARG A 307 -0.35 17.15 2.66
C ARG A 307 -0.89 16.32 3.81
N LEU A 308 -2.14 15.85 3.72
CA LEU A 308 -2.73 14.97 4.73
C LEU A 308 -1.94 13.66 4.87
N TYR A 309 -1.55 13.07 3.74
CA TYR A 309 -0.69 11.90 3.67
C TYR A 309 0.67 12.13 4.36
N LEU A 310 1.33 13.26 4.11
CA LEU A 310 2.61 13.59 4.75
C LEU A 310 2.48 13.70 6.28
N VAL A 311 1.43 14.36 6.76
CA VAL A 311 1.15 14.47 8.20
C VAL A 311 0.82 13.10 8.80
N ALA A 312 0.06 12.25 8.10
CA ALA A 312 -0.23 10.88 8.54
C ALA A 312 1.04 10.03 8.64
N ASN A 313 1.97 10.16 7.69
CA ASN A 313 3.30 9.54 7.79
C ASN A 313 4.10 10.07 8.97
N ALA A 314 4.08 11.38 9.22
CA ALA A 314 4.77 11.95 10.38
C ALA A 314 4.25 11.36 11.71
N ILE A 315 2.93 11.15 11.83
CA ILE A 315 2.32 10.48 12.98
C ILE A 315 2.79 9.02 13.08
N LEU A 316 2.83 8.29 11.96
CA LEU A 316 3.36 6.92 11.91
C LEU A 316 4.82 6.84 12.39
N PHE A 317 5.67 7.75 11.89
CA PHE A 317 7.09 7.81 12.24
C PHE A 317 7.27 8.15 13.73
N ALA A 318 6.49 9.10 14.24
CA ALA A 318 6.48 9.43 15.66
C ALA A 318 6.07 8.22 16.51
N GLY A 319 5.05 7.46 16.10
CA GLY A 319 4.64 6.23 16.77
C GLY A 319 5.76 5.18 16.81
N VAL A 320 6.43 4.94 15.68
CA VAL A 320 7.60 4.04 15.62
C VAL A 320 8.75 4.54 16.49
N GLY A 321 9.04 5.85 16.47
CA GLY A 321 10.09 6.46 17.29
C GLY A 321 9.81 6.36 18.79
N VAL A 322 8.56 6.58 19.23
CA VAL A 322 8.15 6.36 20.62
C VAL A 322 8.33 4.89 21.01
N SER A 323 7.94 3.95 20.16
CA SER A 323 8.16 2.52 20.41
C SER A 323 9.66 2.18 20.52
N ALA A 324 10.52 2.80 19.71
CA ALA A 324 11.97 2.63 19.82
C ALA A 324 12.49 3.08 21.20
N VAL A 325 12.10 4.29 21.63
CA VAL A 325 12.48 4.83 22.93
C VAL A 325 11.96 3.94 24.07
N LEU A 326 10.68 3.57 24.06
CA LEU A 326 10.09 2.71 25.09
C LEU A 326 10.77 1.33 25.15
N SER A 327 11.11 0.74 24.00
CA SER A 327 11.80 -0.54 23.97
C SER A 327 13.21 -0.49 24.57
N SER A 328 13.89 0.65 24.46
CA SER A 328 15.23 0.83 25.05
C SER A 328 15.21 0.93 26.58
N TYR A 329 14.08 1.32 27.17
CA TYR A 329 13.91 1.36 28.64
C TYR A 329 13.44 0.03 29.24
N LEU A 330 12.91 -0.88 28.42
CA LEU A 330 12.37 -2.17 28.86
C LEU A 330 13.36 -3.34 28.64
N ALA A 331 14.47 -3.10 27.94
CA ALA A 331 15.55 -4.05 27.69
C ALA A 331 16.64 -3.96 28.77
#